data_AF-A0A1G9SEM6-F1
#
_entry.id   AF-A0A1G9SEM6-F1
#
_cell.length_a   1.000
_cell.length_b   1.000
_cell.length_c   1.000
_cell.angle_alpha   90.00
_cell.angle_beta   90.00
_cell.angle_gamma   90.00
#
_symmetry.space_group_name_H-M   'P 1'
#
loop_
_entity.id
_entity.type
_entity.pdbx_description
1 polymer ?
#
loop_
_entity_poly.entity_id
_entity_poly.type
_entity_poly.pdbx_seq_one_letter_code
_entity_poly.pdbx_strand_id
1 'polypeptide(L)' 'MTKTYHLLTGLHFALCTLAMIWPGALIANRIEPTVLGLPFLFFWYILWMLALFVGMWVAYVIRHGGSRHD' A
#
# COMPACT_ATOMS: atom_id res chain seq x y z
N MET A 1 -0.63 3.22 -23.14
CA MET A 1 -0.55 2.46 -21.86
C MET A 1 -0.41 3.35 -20.62
N THR A 2 -0.09 4.64 -20.77
CA THR A 2 0.11 5.59 -19.66
C THR A 2 -1.15 5.84 -18.82
N LYS A 3 -2.33 5.94 -19.44
CA LYS A 3 -3.61 6.16 -18.72
C LYS A 3 -3.91 5.01 -17.74
N THR A 4 -3.75 3.76 -18.17
CA THR A 4 -3.95 2.58 -17.32
C THR A 4 -2.95 2.54 -16.16
N TYR A 5 -1.68 2.87 -16.41
CA TYR A 5 -0.66 2.95 -15.36
C TYR A 5 -0.98 4.01 -14.29
N HIS A 6 -1.39 5.22 -14.72
CA HIS A 6 -1.77 6.28 -13.79
C HIS A 6 -3.02 5.90 -12.99
N LEU A 7 -4.00 5.26 -13.63
CA LEU A 7 -5.19 4.74 -12.95
C LEU A 7 -4.82 3.67 -11.92
N LEU A 8 -3.98 2.70 -12.27
CA LEU A 8 -3.53 1.65 -11.34
C LEU A 8 -2.76 2.22 -10.14
N THR A 9 -1.82 3.13 -10.40
CA THR A 9 -1.07 3.82 -9.35
C THR A 9 -2.01 4.63 -8.46
N GLY A 10 -2.95 5.37 -9.06
CA GLY A 10 -3.94 6.14 -8.32
C GLY A 10 -4.86 5.27 -7.46
N LEU A 11 -5.35 4.15 -7.99
CA LEU A 11 -6.17 3.20 -7.24
C LEU A 11 -5.39 2.56 -6.08
N HIS A 12 -4.11 2.24 -6.29
CA HIS A 12 -3.23 1.74 -5.23
C HIS A 12 -3.10 2.75 -4.08
N PHE A 13 -2.84 4.02 -4.40
CA PHE A 13 -2.79 5.09 -3.40
C PHE A 13 -4.12 5.26 -2.68
N ALA A 14 -5.23 5.28 -3.41
CA ALA A 14 -6.56 5.41 -2.82
C ALA A 14 -6.85 4.25 -1.87
N LEU A 15 -6.54 3.01 -2.27
CA LEU A 15 -6.72 1.82 -1.45
C LEU A 15 -5.88 1.90 -0.16
N CYS A 16 -4.60 2.24 -0.25
CA CYS A 16 -3.73 2.38 0.93
C CYS A 16 -4.21 3.50 1.86
N THR A 17 -4.65 4.62 1.29
CA THR A 17 -5.20 5.76 2.05
C THR A 17 -6.47 5.36 2.80
N LEU A 18 -7.40 4.69 2.13
CA LEU A 18 -8.64 4.21 2.74
C LEU A 18 -8.36 3.15 3.82
N ALA A 19 -7.36 2.30 3.60
CA ALA A 19 -6.95 1.29 4.55
C ALA A 19 -6.31 1.88 5.82
N MET A 20 -5.50 2.92 5.69
CA MET A 20 -4.76 3.53 6.80
C MET A 20 -5.53 4.64 7.53
N ILE A 21 -6.42 5.36 6.84
CA ILE A 21 -7.14 6.50 7.43
C ILE A 21 -8.58 6.10 7.74
N TRP A 22 -9.42 5.98 6.72
CA TRP A 22 -10.83 5.65 6.87
C TRP A 22 -11.36 5.06 5.56
N PRO A 23 -12.12 3.95 5.58
CA PRO A 23 -12.69 3.27 6.76
C PRO A 23 -11.78 2.19 7.38
N GLY A 24 -10.62 1.88 6.79
CA GLY A 24 -9.81 0.73 7.18
C GLY A 24 -9.26 0.80 8.60
N ALA A 25 -8.87 1.99 9.07
CA ALA A 25 -8.44 2.15 10.46
C ALA A 25 -9.56 1.79 11.44
N LEU A 26 -10.83 2.13 11.15
CA LEU A 26 -11.96 1.77 12.01
C LEU A 26 -12.15 0.26 12.09
N ILE A 27 -11.99 -0.44 10.95
CA ILE A 27 -12.09 -1.90 10.90
C ILE A 27 -10.97 -2.51 11.75
N ALA A 28 -9.75 -1.97 11.66
CA ALA A 28 -8.57 -2.49 12.36
C ALA A 28 -8.39 -1.94 13.78
N ASN A 29 -9.20 -1.00 14.24
CA ASN A 29 -9.08 -0.33 15.54
C ASN A 29 -9.51 -1.25 16.69
N ARG A 30 -8.73 -2.29 16.94
CA ARG A 30 -8.91 -3.25 18.02
C ARG A 30 -7.55 -3.73 18.52
N ILE A 31 -7.50 -4.06 19.81
CA ILE A 31 -6.28 -4.57 20.45
C ILE A 31 -6.08 -6.04 20.08
N GLU A 32 -7.15 -6.83 20.12
CA GLU A 32 -7.12 -8.26 19.81
C GLU A 32 -7.63 -8.54 18.39
N PRO A 33 -7.01 -9.50 17.67
CA PRO A 33 -5.90 -10.35 18.10
C PRO A 33 -4.57 -9.58 18.10
N THR A 34 -3.67 -9.94 19.03
CA THR A 34 -2.29 -9.46 18.95
C THR A 34 -1.55 -10.25 17.88
N VAL A 35 -0.79 -9.55 17.04
CA VAL A 35 0.00 -10.13 15.95
C VAL A 35 1.44 -9.73 16.15
N LEU A 36 2.34 -10.71 16.21
CA LEU A 36 3.77 -10.50 16.52
C LEU A 36 4.00 -9.76 17.86
N GLY A 37 3.10 -9.95 18.83
CA GLY A 37 3.16 -9.25 20.13
C GLY A 37 2.66 -7.80 20.11
N LEU A 38 2.14 -7.32 18.97
CA LEU A 38 1.59 -5.98 18.82
C LEU A 38 0.06 -6.01 18.75
N PRO A 39 -0.65 -4.95 19.20
CA PRO A 39 -2.06 -4.77 18.91
C PRO A 39 -2.35 -4.83 17.39
N PHE A 40 -3.52 -5.35 17.01
CA PHE A 40 -3.88 -5.57 15.61
C PHE A 40 -3.71 -4.32 14.73
N LEU A 41 -4.06 -3.14 15.27
CA LEU A 41 -3.95 -1.86 14.56
C LEU A 41 -2.51 -1.55 14.11
N PHE A 42 -1.50 -1.86 14.93
CA PHE A 42 -0.10 -1.62 14.56
C PHE A 42 0.36 -2.54 13.45
N PHE A 43 0.02 -3.84 13.55
CA PHE A 43 0.27 -4.79 12.48
C PHE A 43 -0.38 -4.35 11.17
N TRP A 44 -1.63 -3.90 11.23
CA TRP A 44 -2.37 -3.37 10.09
C TRP A 44 -1.63 -2.20 9.42
N TYR A 45 -1.19 -1.21 10.19
CA TYR A 45 -0.43 -0.07 9.64
C TYR A 45 0.88 -0.49 8.97
N ILE A 46 1.63 -1.39 9.60
CA ILE A 46 2.89 -1.90 9.04
C ILE A 46 2.62 -2.63 7.72
N LEU A 47 1.60 -3.49 7.68
CA LEU A 47 1.21 -4.21 6.46
C LEU A 47 0.89 -3.26 5.31
N TRP A 48 0.06 -2.24 5.55
CA TRP A 48 -0.35 -1.28 4.51
C TRP A 48 0.77 -0.32 4.11
N MET A 49 1.69 0.01 5.03
CA MET A 49 2.90 0.76 4.70
C MET A 49 3.82 -0.04 3.76
N LEU A 50 4.00 -1.34 4.02
CA LEU A 50 4.74 -2.24 3.13
C LEU A 50 4.04 -2.39 1.77
N ALA A 51 2.71 -2.55 1.76
CA ALA A 51 1.94 -2.61 0.51
C ALA A 51 2.11 -1.33 -0.31
N LEU A 52 2.06 -0.16 0.34
CA LEU A 52 2.29 1.13 -0.30
C LEU A 52 3.67 1.17 -0.96
N PHE A 53 4.72 0.81 -0.20
CA PHE A 53 6.09 0.75 -0.70
C PHE A 53 6.22 -0.20 -1.89
N VAL A 54 5.69 -1.42 -1.79
CA VAL A 54 5.76 -2.43 -2.87
C VAL A 54 5.06 -1.93 -4.13
N GLY A 55 3.88 -1.32 -4.02
CA GLY A 55 3.19 -0.77 -5.20
C GLY A 55 3.99 0.35 -5.87
N MET A 56 4.67 1.20 -5.09
CA MET A 56 5.56 2.22 -5.64
C MET A 56 6.82 1.63 -6.28
N TRP A 57 7.41 0.61 -5.66
CA TRP A 57 8.52 -0.12 -6.23
C TRP A 57 8.16 -0.77 -7.57
N VAL A 58 7.00 -1.45 -7.63
CA VAL A 58 6.48 -2.03 -8.87
C VAL A 58 6.23 -0.96 -9.93
N ALA A 59 5.62 0.17 -9.54
CA ALA A 59 5.40 1.29 -10.45
C ALA A 59 6.73 1.84 -11.01
N TYR A 60 7.74 1.96 -10.16
CA TYR A 60 9.10 2.35 -10.55
C TYR A 60 9.72 1.33 -11.53
N VAL A 61 9.69 0.04 -11.21
CA VAL A 61 10.23 -1.02 -12.07
C VAL A 61 9.51 -1.08 -13.42
N ILE A 62 8.18 -0.92 -13.46
CA ILE A 62 7.43 -0.89 -14.72
C ILE A 62 7.83 0.32 -15.58
N ARG A 63 8.05 1.48 -14.95
CA ARG A 63 8.38 2.72 -15.66
C ARG A 63 9.85 2.82 -16.10
N HIS A 64 10.77 2.33 -15.27
CA HIS A 64 12.21 2.49 -15.46
C HIS A 64 12.95 1.19 -15.81
N GLY A 65 12.36 0.03 -15.53
CA GLY A 65 12.95 -1.29 -15.82
C GLY A 65 12.98 -1.65 -17.31
N GLY A 66 12.28 -0.91 -18.18
CA GLY A 66 12.31 -1.09 -19.64
C GLY A 66 13.21 -0.10 -20.39
N SER A 67 13.90 0.82 -19.70
CA SER A 67 14.66 1.91 -20.35
C SER A 67 15.91 2.29 -19.56
N ARG A 68 16.75 1.31 -19.24
CA ARG A 68 18.19 1.61 -19.13
C ARG A 68 18.64 1.88 -20.56
N HIS A 69 18.53 3.14 -20.98
CA HIS A 69 19.17 3.63 -22.19
C HIS A 69 20.68 3.58 -21.91
N ASP A 70 21.34 2.61 -22.54
CA ASP A 70 22.75 2.70 -22.89
C ASP A 70 22.95 3.85 -23.90
#